data_AF-A0A1A7YLA3-F1
#
_entry.id   AF-A0A1A7YLA3-F1
#
_cell.length_a   1.000
_cell.length_b   1.000
_cell.length_c   1.000
_cell.angle_alpha   90.00
_cell.angle_beta   90.00
_cell.angle_gamma   90.00
#
_symmetry.space_group_name_H-M   'P 1'
#
loop_
_entity.id
_entity.type
_entity.pdbx_description
1 polymer ?
#
loop_
_entity_poly.entity_id
_entity_poly.type
_entity_poly.pdbx_seq_one_letter_code
_entity_poly.pdbx_strand_id
1 'polypeptide(L)'
;STFFSVSSSDLVSKWLGESEKLVKNLFALAREHKPSIIFIDEIDSLCGSRSENESEAARRIKTEFLVQMQGVGNDNEGILVLGATNIPWTLDSAIRRRFEKRIYIPLPEDHARSSMFKLHLGSTPNSLTEEDFITLGRKTDGYSGADISIIVRDALMQPVRRVQSATHFKKVRGLPPFSDSGDMVDDLLTPCSPGDPNAVEMTWVDVPGDKLLEPVVSMADMLQSQSNTKPTVNEQDLEKLKKFTEDFGQEG
;
A
#
# COMPACT_ATOMS: atom_id res chain seq x y z
N SER A 1 20.78 -7.11 10.56
CA SER A 1 21.05 -5.88 9.79
C SER A 1 20.11 -4.80 10.25
N THR A 2 20.60 -3.61 10.56
CA THR A 2 19.78 -2.49 11.04
C THR A 2 19.13 -1.78 9.86
N PHE A 3 17.83 -1.50 9.94
CA PHE A 3 17.07 -0.82 8.88
C PHE A 3 16.71 0.59 9.32
N PHE A 4 17.21 1.59 8.60
CA PHE A 4 16.89 3.00 8.78
C PHE A 4 15.94 3.42 7.67
N SER A 5 14.71 3.77 8.02
CA SER A 5 13.71 4.27 7.06
C SER A 5 13.48 5.75 7.29
N VAL A 6 13.62 6.56 6.24
CA VAL A 6 13.36 7.99 6.27
C VAL A 6 12.53 8.40 5.07
N SER A 7 11.53 9.26 5.27
CA SER A 7 10.91 10.00 4.18
C SER A 7 11.73 11.24 3.87
N SER A 8 11.68 11.69 2.63
CA SER A 8 12.19 13.00 2.23
C SER A 8 11.65 14.15 3.07
N SER A 9 10.39 14.07 3.54
CA SER A 9 9.81 15.08 4.43
C SER A 9 10.47 15.11 5.82
N ASP A 10 10.94 13.97 6.32
CA ASP A 10 11.62 13.89 7.62
C ASP A 10 12.99 14.56 7.59
N LEU A 11 13.62 14.60 6.42
CA LEU A 11 14.94 15.18 6.20
C LEU A 11 14.89 16.68 5.89
N VAL A 12 13.71 17.25 5.60
CA VAL A 12 13.53 18.68 5.30
C VAL A 12 13.03 19.42 6.54
N SER A 13 13.90 20.21 7.16
CA SER A 13 13.57 21.07 8.30
C SER A 13 13.36 22.52 7.85
N LYS A 14 12.46 23.25 8.51
CA LYS A 14 12.29 24.70 8.33
C LYS A 14 13.50 25.51 8.84
N TRP A 15 14.31 24.91 9.70
CA TRP A 15 15.48 25.54 10.31
C TRP A 15 16.74 25.30 9.48
N LEU A 16 17.43 26.40 9.13
CA LEU A 16 18.66 26.40 8.34
C LEU A 16 19.75 25.56 9.01
N GLY A 17 20.31 24.59 8.28
CA GLY A 17 21.45 23.77 8.71
C GLY A 17 21.11 22.55 9.56
N GLU A 18 19.87 22.37 10.02
CA GLU A 18 19.46 21.15 10.72
C GLU A 18 19.34 19.96 9.77
N SER A 19 18.83 20.18 8.56
CA SER A 19 18.66 19.13 7.55
C SER A 19 19.98 18.46 7.14
N GLU A 20 21.06 19.23 7.01
CA GLU A 20 22.40 18.70 6.69
C GLU A 20 22.93 17.81 7.83
N LYS A 21 22.70 18.22 9.08
CA LYS A 21 23.08 17.43 10.25
C LYS A 21 22.31 16.13 10.33
N LEU A 22 21.02 16.12 9.96
CA LEU A 22 20.22 14.90 9.91
C LEU A 22 20.81 13.89 8.91
N VAL A 23 21.20 14.33 7.71
CA VAL A 23 21.86 13.46 6.73
C VAL A 23 23.19 12.92 7.27
N LYS A 24 24.03 13.77 7.88
CA LYS A 24 25.29 13.32 8.51
C LYS A 24 25.05 12.28 9.59
N ASN A 25 24.10 12.55 10.49
CA ASN A 25 23.77 11.67 11.60
C ASN A 25 23.20 10.33 11.12
N LEU A 26 22.35 10.33 10.09
CA LEU A 26 21.82 9.12 9.47
C LEU A 26 22.95 8.20 8.99
N PHE A 27 23.91 8.74 8.25
CA PHE A 27 25.05 7.95 7.76
C PHE A 27 26.03 7.57 8.88
N ALA A 28 26.21 8.41 9.90
CA ALA A 28 27.02 8.07 11.07
C ALA A 28 26.43 6.88 11.84
N LEU A 29 25.13 6.93 12.15
CA LEU A 29 24.40 5.82 12.79
C LEU A 29 24.44 4.55 11.93
N ALA A 30 24.27 4.69 10.61
CA ALA A 30 24.39 3.55 9.71
C ALA A 30 25.78 2.90 9.74
N ARG A 31 26.85 3.70 9.87
CA ARG A 31 28.24 3.21 10.03
C ARG A 31 28.47 2.53 11.37
N GLU A 32 27.89 3.05 12.45
CA GLU A 32 27.98 2.44 13.79
C GLU A 32 27.24 1.10 13.86
N HIS A 33 26.18 0.94 13.06
CA HIS A 33 25.31 -0.24 13.07
C HIS A 33 25.49 -1.17 11.86
N LYS A 34 26.70 -1.23 11.27
CA LYS A 34 27.00 -2.17 10.17
C LYS A 34 26.77 -3.63 10.59
N PRO A 35 26.17 -4.49 9.73
CA PRO A 35 25.61 -4.18 8.42
C PRO A 35 24.25 -3.47 8.52
N SER A 36 24.07 -2.41 7.73
CA SER A 36 22.87 -1.56 7.77
C SER A 36 22.30 -1.23 6.40
N ILE A 37 21.02 -0.91 6.37
CA ILE A 37 20.28 -0.49 5.18
C ILE A 37 19.67 0.88 5.47
N ILE A 38 19.90 1.85 4.60
CA ILE A 38 19.24 3.16 4.59
C ILE A 38 18.20 3.13 3.47
N PHE A 39 16.92 3.24 3.82
CA PHE A 39 15.81 3.35 2.89
C PHE A 39 15.27 4.78 2.87
N ILE A 40 15.16 5.36 1.67
CA ILE A 40 14.69 6.72 1.44
C ILE A 40 13.51 6.65 0.49
N ASP A 41 12.32 6.93 1.01
CA ASP A 41 11.12 7.01 0.18
C ASP A 41 10.97 8.39 -0.47
N GLU A 42 10.39 8.43 -1.65
CA GLU A 42 10.19 9.65 -2.46
C GLU A 42 11.49 10.45 -2.65
N ILE A 43 12.60 9.78 -2.98
CA ILE A 43 13.94 10.42 -3.05
C ILE A 43 14.00 11.58 -4.05
N ASP A 44 13.13 11.59 -5.05
CA ASP A 44 13.01 12.67 -6.03
C ASP A 44 12.67 14.03 -5.40
N SER A 45 11.98 14.04 -4.28
CA SER A 45 11.65 15.30 -3.59
C SER A 45 12.86 15.94 -2.89
N LEU A 46 13.85 15.15 -2.47
CA LEU A 46 15.16 15.63 -1.99
C LEU A 46 16.16 15.89 -3.12
N CYS A 47 16.11 15.04 -4.14
CA CYS A 47 17.16 14.90 -5.13
C CYS A 47 16.73 15.31 -6.54
N GLY A 48 15.65 16.08 -6.68
CA GLY A 48 15.11 16.53 -7.97
C GLY A 48 16.08 17.45 -8.73
N SER A 49 15.85 17.59 -10.02
CA SER A 49 16.68 18.40 -10.92
C SER A 49 16.65 19.85 -10.51
N ARG A 50 17.80 20.53 -10.64
CA ARG A 50 17.95 21.94 -10.26
C ARG A 50 16.93 22.79 -11.03
N SER A 51 15.95 23.34 -10.31
CA SER A 51 15.04 24.35 -10.82
C SER A 51 15.51 25.74 -10.36
N GLU A 52 15.17 26.78 -11.10
CA GLU A 52 15.51 28.16 -10.73
C GLU A 52 14.89 28.57 -9.38
N ASN A 53 13.80 27.91 -8.97
CA ASN A 53 13.10 28.13 -7.69
C ASN A 53 13.52 27.17 -6.57
N GLU A 54 14.60 26.39 -6.74
CA GLU A 54 15.08 25.47 -5.71
C GLU A 54 15.66 26.23 -4.52
N SER A 55 15.17 25.93 -3.31
CA SER A 55 15.68 26.51 -2.06
C SER A 55 17.17 26.20 -1.86
N GLU A 56 17.93 27.18 -1.34
CA GLU A 56 19.33 26.94 -0.95
C GLU A 56 19.47 25.77 0.02
N ALA A 57 18.49 25.57 0.91
CA ALA A 57 18.50 24.47 1.86
C ALA A 57 18.50 23.10 1.15
N ALA A 58 17.64 22.95 0.13
CA ALA A 58 17.56 21.72 -0.67
C ALA A 58 18.87 21.43 -1.42
N ARG A 59 19.52 22.48 -1.97
CA ARG A 59 20.83 22.35 -2.63
C ARG A 59 21.91 21.84 -1.69
N ARG A 60 21.93 22.34 -0.45
CA ARG A 60 22.92 21.91 0.55
C ARG A 60 22.66 20.48 1.02
N ILE A 61 21.41 20.10 1.27
CA ILE A 61 21.02 18.73 1.61
C ILE A 61 21.47 17.74 0.52
N LYS A 62 21.18 18.05 -0.74
CA LYS A 62 21.60 17.23 -1.89
C LYS A 62 23.12 17.09 -1.98
N THR A 63 23.84 18.18 -1.73
CA THR A 63 25.31 18.18 -1.72
C THR A 63 25.84 17.30 -0.59
N GLU A 64 25.30 17.42 0.62
CA GLU A 64 25.68 16.60 1.77
C GLU A 64 25.39 15.12 1.51
N PHE A 65 24.22 14.81 0.95
CA PHE A 65 23.86 13.44 0.59
C PHE A 65 24.83 12.82 -0.41
N LEU A 66 25.22 13.57 -1.46
CA LEU A 66 26.25 13.12 -2.42
C LEU A 66 27.61 12.87 -1.76
N VAL A 67 28.01 13.74 -0.83
CA VAL A 67 29.27 13.58 -0.07
C VAL A 67 29.24 12.31 0.77
N GLN A 68 28.12 12.04 1.46
CA GLN A 68 27.97 10.84 2.27
C GLN A 68 27.96 9.56 1.42
N MET A 69 27.27 9.55 0.28
CA MET A 69 27.27 8.42 -0.66
C MET A 69 28.66 8.13 -1.23
N GLN A 70 29.46 9.17 -1.48
CA GLN A 70 30.81 9.01 -2.02
C GLN A 70 31.81 8.44 -1.01
N GLY A 71 31.50 8.50 0.29
CA GLY A 71 32.38 7.94 1.34
C GLY A 71 33.70 8.71 1.47
N VAL A 72 33.73 10.00 1.13
CA VAL A 72 34.97 10.79 1.26
C VAL A 72 35.40 10.81 2.74
N GLY A 73 36.50 10.14 3.04
CA GLY A 73 37.05 10.02 4.39
C GLY A 73 36.39 8.98 5.29
N ASN A 74 35.43 8.18 4.80
CA ASN A 74 34.72 7.17 5.61
C ASN A 74 34.52 5.87 4.82
N ASP A 75 34.68 4.74 5.49
CA ASP A 75 34.33 3.44 4.93
C ASP A 75 32.82 3.23 4.95
N ASN A 76 32.21 3.09 3.76
CA ASN A 76 30.79 2.78 3.57
C ASN A 76 30.54 1.28 3.33
N GLU A 77 31.56 0.42 3.42
CA GLU A 77 31.40 -1.03 3.29
C GLU A 77 30.39 -1.56 4.33
N GLY A 78 29.46 -2.42 3.90
CA GLY A 78 28.40 -2.93 4.77
C GLY A 78 27.21 -2.00 4.98
N ILE A 79 27.11 -0.89 4.23
CA ILE A 79 25.93 -0.01 4.19
C ILE A 79 25.30 -0.09 2.80
N LEU A 80 24.01 -0.44 2.74
CA LEU A 80 23.22 -0.42 1.52
C LEU A 80 22.27 0.78 1.52
N VAL A 81 22.29 1.60 0.47
CA VAL A 81 21.33 2.70 0.30
C VAL A 81 20.29 2.30 -0.74
N LEU A 82 19.02 2.32 -0.34
CA LEU A 82 17.85 2.07 -1.18
C LEU A 82 17.04 3.37 -1.30
N GLY A 83 16.81 3.82 -2.53
CA GLY A 83 15.93 4.95 -2.82
C GLY A 83 14.71 4.49 -3.62
N ALA A 84 13.53 4.95 -3.23
CA ALA A 84 12.29 4.72 -3.97
C ALA A 84 11.80 6.03 -4.61
N THR A 85 11.30 5.95 -5.85
CA THR A 85 10.72 7.09 -6.57
C THR A 85 9.74 6.62 -7.64
N ASN A 86 8.67 7.39 -7.85
CA ASN A 86 7.70 7.19 -8.93
C ASN A 86 8.01 8.03 -10.18
N ILE A 87 8.92 9.01 -10.08
CA ILE A 87 9.21 9.98 -11.15
C ILE A 87 10.72 10.10 -11.42
N PRO A 88 11.40 9.00 -11.80
CA PRO A 88 12.86 8.94 -11.82
C PRO A 88 13.52 9.91 -12.82
N TRP A 89 12.78 10.40 -13.83
CA TRP A 89 13.26 11.42 -14.78
C TRP A 89 13.48 12.80 -14.15
N THR A 90 12.87 13.09 -12.99
CA THR A 90 13.12 14.35 -12.28
C THR A 90 14.41 14.30 -11.49
N LEU A 91 14.98 13.12 -11.23
CA LEU A 91 16.15 12.96 -10.38
C LEU A 91 17.39 13.65 -10.97
N ASP A 92 18.14 14.36 -10.14
CA ASP A 92 19.39 15.02 -10.52
C ASP A 92 20.39 13.99 -11.06
N SER A 93 21.02 14.34 -12.19
CA SER A 93 21.94 13.44 -12.88
C SER A 93 23.12 12.97 -12.02
N ALA A 94 23.59 13.77 -11.05
CA ALA A 94 24.66 13.39 -10.14
C ALA A 94 24.20 12.32 -9.13
N ILE A 95 22.98 12.47 -8.60
CA ILE A 95 22.38 11.49 -7.68
C ILE A 95 22.09 10.19 -8.43
N ARG A 96 21.49 10.29 -9.63
CA ARG A 96 21.21 9.12 -10.48
C ARG A 96 22.45 8.29 -10.77
N ARG A 97 23.61 8.92 -10.97
CA ARG A 97 24.91 8.24 -11.16
C ARG A 97 25.42 7.52 -9.89
N ARG A 98 24.98 7.92 -8.69
CA ARG A 98 25.34 7.25 -7.43
C ARG A 98 24.47 6.04 -7.12
N PHE A 99 23.30 5.94 -7.75
CA PHE A 99 22.51 4.71 -7.78
C PHE A 99 22.94 3.87 -8.98
N GLU A 100 23.95 3.04 -8.76
CA GLU A 100 24.55 2.13 -9.76
C GLU A 100 23.55 1.06 -10.20
N LYS A 101 22.82 0.46 -9.25
CA LYS A 101 21.77 -0.52 -9.53
C LYS A 101 20.40 0.15 -9.51
N ARG A 102 19.62 -0.08 -10.58
CA ARG A 102 18.28 0.50 -10.76
C ARG A 102 17.32 -0.63 -11.10
N ILE A 103 16.34 -0.86 -10.23
CA ILE A 103 15.38 -1.96 -10.40
C ILE A 103 14.03 -1.34 -10.72
N TYR A 104 13.51 -1.66 -11.91
CA TYR A 104 12.15 -1.28 -12.28
C TYR A 104 11.15 -2.23 -11.61
N ILE A 105 10.16 -1.67 -10.92
CA ILE A 105 9.06 -2.41 -10.29
C ILE A 105 7.82 -2.23 -11.18
N PRO A 106 7.44 -3.23 -12.00
CA PRO A 106 6.28 -3.13 -12.87
C PRO A 106 4.97 -3.23 -12.09
N LEU A 107 3.86 -2.91 -12.78
CA LEU A 107 2.53 -3.29 -12.29
C LEU A 107 2.42 -4.81 -12.17
N PRO A 108 1.66 -5.33 -11.19
CA PRO A 108 1.51 -6.77 -10.98
C PRO A 108 0.77 -7.42 -12.14
N GLU A 109 1.22 -8.62 -12.54
CA GLU A 109 0.52 -9.46 -13.51
C GLU A 109 -0.75 -10.10 -12.91
N ASP A 110 -1.61 -10.67 -13.76
CA ASP A 110 -2.89 -11.29 -13.39
C ASP A 110 -2.79 -12.22 -12.17
N HIS A 111 -1.82 -13.14 -12.16
CA HIS A 111 -1.63 -14.12 -11.09
C HIS A 111 -1.19 -13.47 -9.77
N ALA A 112 -0.36 -12.43 -9.85
CA ALA A 112 0.06 -11.64 -8.70
C ALA A 112 -1.13 -10.84 -8.13
N ARG A 113 -1.97 -10.26 -9.00
CA ARG A 113 -3.20 -9.57 -8.59
C ARG A 113 -4.19 -10.51 -7.91
N SER A 114 -4.42 -11.70 -8.45
CA SER A 114 -5.23 -12.74 -7.78
C SER A 114 -4.71 -13.06 -6.38
N SER A 115 -3.40 -13.20 -6.22
CA SER A 115 -2.75 -13.44 -4.93
C SER A 115 -2.91 -12.25 -3.98
N MET A 116 -2.82 -11.01 -4.49
CA MET A 116 -3.03 -9.79 -3.71
C MET A 116 -4.47 -9.68 -3.19
N PHE A 117 -5.48 -10.02 -3.99
CA PHE A 117 -6.87 -10.07 -3.53
C PHE A 117 -7.04 -11.01 -2.34
N LYS A 118 -6.47 -12.22 -2.44
CA LYS A 118 -6.51 -13.21 -1.37
C LYS A 118 -5.75 -12.75 -0.13
N LEU A 119 -4.58 -12.13 -0.31
CA LEU A 119 -3.77 -11.58 0.77
C LEU A 119 -4.49 -10.47 1.52
N HIS A 120 -5.08 -9.51 0.81
CA HIS A 120 -5.77 -8.37 1.42
C HIS A 120 -7.09 -8.75 2.08
N LEU A 121 -7.76 -9.81 1.59
CA LEU A 121 -8.96 -10.34 2.25
C LEU A 121 -8.64 -11.03 3.56
N GLY A 122 -7.46 -11.67 3.64
CA GLY A 122 -6.93 -12.31 4.83
C GLY A 122 -7.82 -13.46 5.31
N SER A 123 -8.09 -13.51 6.61
CA SER A 123 -8.95 -14.51 7.24
C SER A 123 -10.41 -14.05 7.38
N THR A 124 -10.80 -12.94 6.74
CA THR A 124 -12.17 -12.43 6.84
C THR A 124 -13.15 -13.43 6.23
N PRO A 125 -14.25 -13.80 6.93
CA PRO A 125 -15.26 -14.67 6.38
C PRO A 125 -15.80 -14.18 5.04
N ASN A 126 -15.73 -15.03 4.03
CA ASN A 126 -16.13 -14.72 2.67
C ASN A 126 -16.65 -15.97 1.95
N SER A 127 -17.38 -15.78 0.86
CA SER A 127 -17.87 -16.85 0.00
C SER A 127 -17.12 -17.00 -1.32
N LEU A 128 -15.91 -16.43 -1.42
CA LEU A 128 -15.12 -16.43 -2.65
C LEU A 128 -14.40 -17.77 -2.83
N THR A 129 -14.46 -18.29 -4.05
CA THR A 129 -13.73 -19.48 -4.48
C THR A 129 -12.38 -19.11 -5.10
N GLU A 130 -11.51 -20.10 -5.32
CA GLU A 130 -10.23 -19.86 -6.01
C GLU A 130 -10.44 -19.33 -7.45
N GLU A 131 -11.50 -19.78 -8.12
CA GLU A 131 -11.87 -19.30 -9.46
C GLU A 131 -12.32 -17.83 -9.46
N ASP A 132 -12.95 -17.37 -8.37
CA ASP A 132 -13.31 -15.96 -8.20
C ASP A 132 -12.06 -15.08 -8.11
N PHE A 133 -11.04 -15.50 -7.35
CA PHE A 133 -9.77 -14.75 -7.26
C PHE A 133 -9.03 -14.69 -8.60
N ILE A 134 -9.04 -15.78 -9.37
CA ILE A 134 -8.49 -15.80 -10.74
C ILE A 134 -9.26 -14.82 -11.63
N THR A 135 -10.59 -14.80 -11.52
CA THR A 135 -11.45 -13.89 -12.28
C THR A 135 -11.21 -12.43 -11.91
N LEU A 136 -11.03 -12.11 -10.63
CA LEU A 136 -10.68 -10.77 -10.16
C LEU A 136 -9.32 -10.32 -10.69
N GLY A 137 -8.31 -11.20 -10.68
CA GLY A 137 -6.98 -10.91 -11.25
C GLY A 137 -7.04 -10.55 -12.73
N ARG A 138 -7.81 -11.30 -13.52
CA ARG A 138 -8.03 -11.03 -14.96
C ARG A 138 -8.80 -9.74 -15.22
N LYS A 139 -9.74 -9.37 -14.34
CA LYS A 139 -10.58 -8.17 -14.50
C LYS A 139 -9.88 -6.88 -14.08
N THR A 140 -8.72 -6.96 -13.45
CA THR A 140 -8.01 -5.81 -12.86
C THR A 140 -6.71 -5.49 -13.59
N ASP A 141 -6.70 -5.64 -14.92
CA ASP A 141 -5.56 -5.23 -15.72
C ASP A 141 -5.25 -3.74 -15.56
N GLY A 142 -3.97 -3.41 -15.42
CA GLY A 142 -3.48 -2.06 -15.11
C GLY A 142 -3.66 -1.59 -13.65
N TYR A 143 -4.21 -2.41 -12.75
CA TYR A 143 -4.36 -2.03 -11.34
C TYR A 143 -3.05 -2.27 -10.59
N SER A 144 -2.68 -1.32 -9.74
CA SER A 144 -1.58 -1.47 -8.78
C SER A 144 -2.03 -2.26 -7.53
N GLY A 145 -1.07 -2.69 -6.72
CA GLY A 145 -1.38 -3.30 -5.41
C GLY A 145 -2.15 -2.35 -4.48
N ALA A 146 -1.91 -1.03 -4.58
CA ALA A 146 -2.65 -0.02 -3.83
C ALA A 146 -4.12 0.03 -4.27
N ASP A 147 -4.39 -0.03 -5.57
CA ASP A 147 -5.76 -0.05 -6.11
C ASP A 147 -6.51 -1.31 -5.64
N ILE A 148 -5.86 -2.48 -5.67
CA ILE A 148 -6.45 -3.74 -5.18
C ILE A 148 -6.77 -3.65 -3.69
N SER A 149 -5.86 -3.12 -2.88
CA SER A 149 -6.09 -2.89 -1.45
C SER A 149 -7.32 -1.99 -1.20
N ILE A 150 -7.53 -0.96 -2.03
CA ILE A 150 -8.70 -0.08 -1.93
C ILE A 150 -9.99 -0.86 -2.24
N ILE A 151 -10.00 -1.65 -3.33
CA ILE A 151 -11.15 -2.48 -3.71
C ILE A 151 -11.52 -3.43 -2.58
N VAL A 152 -10.55 -4.16 -2.04
CA VAL A 152 -10.81 -5.13 -0.96
C VAL A 152 -11.31 -4.41 0.28
N ARG A 153 -10.71 -3.29 0.68
CA ARG A 153 -11.15 -2.52 1.84
C ARG A 153 -12.58 -2.03 1.72
N ASP A 154 -12.99 -1.56 0.55
CA ASP A 154 -14.37 -1.12 0.31
C ASP A 154 -15.36 -2.30 0.26
N ALA A 155 -14.96 -3.44 -0.33
CA ALA A 155 -15.74 -4.68 -0.30
C ALA A 155 -15.94 -5.23 1.14
N LEU A 156 -14.91 -5.15 2.00
CA LEU A 156 -14.97 -5.53 3.41
C LEU A 156 -15.98 -4.69 4.20
N MET A 157 -16.31 -3.47 3.75
CA MET A 157 -17.31 -2.62 4.40
C MET A 157 -18.75 -2.93 3.96
N GLN A 158 -18.95 -3.75 2.94
CA GLN A 158 -20.30 -4.06 2.44
C GLN A 158 -21.19 -4.78 3.46
N PRO A 159 -20.71 -5.80 4.21
CA PRO A 159 -21.47 -6.38 5.31
C PRO A 159 -21.97 -5.36 6.33
N VAL A 160 -21.08 -4.46 6.76
CA VAL A 160 -21.41 -3.40 7.74
C VAL A 160 -22.48 -2.47 7.17
N ARG A 161 -22.34 -2.03 5.92
CA ARG A 161 -23.32 -1.18 5.24
C ARG A 161 -24.69 -1.87 5.12
N ARG A 162 -24.72 -3.17 4.83
CA ARG A 162 -25.97 -3.96 4.77
C ARG A 162 -26.63 -4.08 6.13
N VAL A 163 -25.87 -4.36 7.19
CA VAL A 163 -26.41 -4.41 8.56
C VAL A 163 -27.00 -3.06 8.97
N GLN A 164 -26.27 -1.96 8.73
CA GLN A 164 -26.72 -0.62 9.12
C GLN A 164 -27.96 -0.14 8.36
N SER A 165 -28.11 -0.53 7.09
CA SER A 165 -29.26 -0.16 6.24
C SER A 165 -30.39 -1.18 6.26
N ALA A 166 -30.24 -2.30 6.98
CA ALA A 166 -31.26 -3.33 7.06
C ALA A 166 -32.49 -2.85 7.83
N THR A 167 -33.66 -3.11 7.26
CA THR A 167 -34.96 -2.87 7.90
C THR A 167 -35.58 -4.16 8.44
N HIS A 168 -35.07 -5.32 8.02
CA HIS A 168 -35.58 -6.62 8.39
C HIS A 168 -34.44 -7.59 8.69
N PHE A 169 -34.61 -8.39 9.73
CA PHE A 169 -33.69 -9.45 10.13
C PHE A 169 -34.44 -10.77 10.24
N LYS A 170 -33.73 -11.88 10.03
CA LYS A 170 -34.29 -13.22 10.22
C LYS A 170 -33.43 -14.03 11.17
N LYS A 171 -34.09 -14.92 11.90
CA LYS A 171 -33.40 -15.87 12.79
C LYS A 171 -32.77 -16.98 11.97
N VAL A 172 -31.50 -17.26 12.25
CA VAL A 172 -30.72 -18.30 11.58
C VAL A 172 -29.90 -19.08 12.60
N ARG A 173 -29.66 -20.34 12.26
CA ARG A 173 -28.70 -21.18 12.95
C ARG A 173 -27.30 -20.88 12.45
N GLY A 174 -26.37 -20.59 13.35
CA GLY A 174 -24.97 -20.34 13.00
C GLY A 174 -24.04 -20.38 14.19
N LEU A 175 -22.75 -20.15 13.91
CA LEU A 175 -21.73 -19.98 14.94
C LEU A 175 -21.79 -18.55 15.46
N PRO A 176 -21.90 -18.33 16.79
CA PRO A 176 -21.89 -17.00 17.34
C PRO A 176 -20.57 -16.29 17.04
N PRO A 177 -20.59 -15.00 16.71
CA PRO A 177 -19.38 -14.21 16.66
C PRO A 177 -18.69 -14.27 18.04
N PHE A 178 -17.38 -14.52 18.06
CA PHE A 178 -16.56 -14.56 19.28
C PHE A 178 -16.78 -15.74 20.25
N SER A 179 -17.45 -16.82 19.82
CA SER A 179 -17.54 -18.05 20.62
C SER A 179 -16.41 -19.03 20.27
N ASP A 180 -15.53 -19.30 21.24
CA ASP A 180 -14.49 -20.34 21.15
C ASP A 180 -15.05 -21.77 21.27
N SER A 181 -16.33 -21.89 21.65
CA SER A 181 -16.96 -23.17 21.98
C SER A 181 -17.28 -24.03 20.75
N GLY A 182 -17.30 -23.44 19.55
CA GLY A 182 -17.64 -24.15 18.31
C GLY A 182 -19.11 -24.63 18.24
N ASP A 183 -19.92 -24.28 19.23
CA ASP A 183 -21.30 -24.69 19.35
C ASP A 183 -22.21 -23.84 18.46
N MET A 184 -23.05 -24.51 17.67
CA MET A 184 -24.07 -23.87 16.83
C MET A 184 -25.22 -23.36 17.69
N VAL A 185 -25.66 -22.13 17.46
CA VAL A 185 -26.80 -21.51 18.14
C VAL A 185 -27.90 -21.20 17.12
N ASP A 186 -29.17 -21.38 17.51
CA ASP A 186 -30.34 -21.29 16.63
C ASP A 186 -31.00 -19.89 16.60
N ASP A 187 -30.47 -18.91 17.33
CA ASP A 187 -31.13 -17.62 17.57
C ASP A 187 -30.34 -16.39 17.08
N LEU A 188 -29.38 -16.58 16.16
CA LEU A 188 -28.65 -15.48 15.54
C LEU A 188 -29.54 -14.72 14.55
N LEU A 189 -29.28 -13.43 14.37
CA LEU A 189 -30.03 -12.53 13.50
C LEU A 189 -29.13 -12.03 12.38
N THR A 190 -29.54 -12.29 11.14
CA THR A 190 -28.86 -11.78 9.93
C THR A 190 -29.82 -10.86 9.16
N PRO A 191 -29.30 -9.80 8.50
CA PRO A 191 -30.09 -8.99 7.56
C PRO A 191 -30.79 -9.84 6.49
N CYS A 192 -32.03 -9.49 6.15
CA CYS A 192 -32.80 -10.16 5.09
C CYS A 192 -33.68 -9.16 4.32
N SER A 193 -34.25 -9.60 3.19
CA SER A 193 -35.18 -8.78 2.43
C SER A 193 -36.56 -8.73 3.11
N PRO A 194 -37.33 -7.64 2.96
CA PRO A 194 -38.68 -7.52 3.54
C PRO A 194 -39.68 -8.61 3.09
N GLY A 195 -39.42 -9.26 1.95
CA GLY A 195 -40.26 -10.33 1.41
C GLY A 195 -39.89 -11.74 1.89
N ASP A 196 -38.87 -11.90 2.74
CA ASP A 196 -38.49 -13.21 3.27
C ASP A 196 -39.58 -13.72 4.24
N PRO A 197 -40.07 -14.97 4.13
CA PRO A 197 -41.14 -15.49 4.99
C PRO A 197 -40.86 -15.41 6.50
N ASN A 198 -39.58 -15.40 6.87
CA ASN A 198 -39.14 -15.31 8.27
C ASN A 198 -38.58 -13.92 8.63
N ALA A 199 -38.84 -12.91 7.79
CA ALA A 199 -38.42 -11.54 8.04
C ALA A 199 -39.17 -10.96 9.24
N VAL A 200 -38.41 -10.40 10.18
CA VAL A 200 -38.93 -9.60 11.29
C VAL A 200 -38.44 -8.18 11.09
N GLU A 201 -39.37 -7.24 11.04
CA GLU A 201 -39.06 -5.81 10.92
C GLU A 201 -38.36 -5.33 12.21
N MET A 202 -37.10 -4.96 12.07
CA MET A 202 -36.27 -4.40 13.15
C MET A 202 -35.02 -3.76 12.56
N THR A 203 -34.41 -2.85 13.30
CA THR A 203 -33.16 -2.19 12.89
C THR A 203 -31.97 -2.82 13.60
N TRP A 204 -30.75 -2.55 13.13
CA TRP A 204 -29.53 -3.04 13.78
C TRP A 204 -29.38 -2.59 15.24
N VAL A 205 -30.03 -1.48 15.65
CA VAL A 205 -30.01 -0.97 17.04
C VAL A 205 -30.76 -1.91 17.98
N ASP A 206 -31.75 -2.63 17.46
CA ASP A 206 -32.59 -3.57 18.21
C ASP A 206 -31.94 -4.96 18.33
N VAL A 207 -30.88 -5.23 17.57
CA VAL A 207 -30.19 -6.53 17.54
C VAL A 207 -29.13 -6.59 18.64
N PRO A 208 -29.18 -7.56 19.56
CA PRO A 208 -28.13 -7.75 20.56
C PRO A 208 -26.78 -8.06 19.89
N GLY A 209 -25.70 -7.48 20.41
CA GLY A 209 -24.37 -7.60 19.78
C GLY A 209 -23.82 -9.03 19.71
N ASP A 210 -24.22 -9.90 20.63
CA ASP A 210 -23.87 -11.34 20.65
C ASP A 210 -24.74 -12.19 19.71
N LYS A 211 -25.82 -11.62 19.17
CA LYS A 211 -26.77 -12.30 18.28
C LYS A 211 -26.67 -11.85 16.83
N LEU A 212 -25.95 -10.76 16.55
CA LEU A 212 -25.76 -10.30 15.19
C LEU A 212 -24.88 -11.28 14.42
N LEU A 213 -25.39 -11.84 13.32
CA LEU A 213 -24.57 -12.57 12.36
C LEU A 213 -24.41 -11.70 11.11
N GLU A 214 -23.21 -11.16 10.92
CA GLU A 214 -22.91 -10.35 9.74
C GLU A 214 -22.90 -11.20 8.45
N PRO A 215 -23.41 -10.65 7.33
CA PRO A 215 -23.24 -11.28 6.04
C PRO A 215 -21.76 -11.41 5.69
N VAL A 216 -21.36 -12.52 5.07
CA VAL A 216 -19.98 -12.67 4.58
C VAL A 216 -19.74 -11.83 3.32
N VAL A 217 -18.48 -11.49 3.06
CA VAL A 217 -18.10 -10.78 1.82
C VAL A 217 -18.26 -11.72 0.63
N SER A 218 -18.90 -11.22 -0.43
CA SER A 218 -19.22 -11.99 -1.64
C SER A 218 -18.51 -11.48 -2.89
N MET A 219 -18.54 -12.27 -3.96
CA MET A 219 -18.03 -11.85 -5.28
C MET A 219 -18.76 -10.60 -5.81
N ALA A 220 -20.05 -10.45 -5.52
CA ALA A 220 -20.80 -9.26 -5.90
C ALA A 220 -20.25 -7.99 -5.22
N ASP A 221 -19.82 -8.09 -3.96
CA ASP A 221 -19.21 -6.98 -3.21
C ASP A 221 -17.88 -6.55 -3.83
N MET A 222 -17.06 -7.52 -4.20
CA MET A 222 -15.78 -7.29 -4.88
C MET A 222 -15.98 -6.64 -6.25
N LEU A 223 -16.91 -7.13 -7.06
CA LEU A 223 -17.20 -6.57 -8.39
C LEU A 223 -17.81 -5.17 -8.33
N GLN A 224 -18.70 -4.92 -7.36
CA GLN A 224 -19.24 -3.58 -7.12
C GLN A 224 -18.12 -2.61 -6.77
N SER A 225 -17.24 -2.98 -5.83
CA SER A 225 -16.11 -2.15 -5.44
C SER A 225 -15.13 -1.92 -6.59
N GLN A 226 -14.86 -2.95 -7.38
CA GLN A 226 -14.04 -2.87 -8.59
C GLN A 226 -14.62 -1.88 -9.60
N SER A 227 -15.93 -1.90 -9.85
CA SER A 227 -16.57 -0.99 -10.81
C SER A 227 -16.49 0.49 -10.42
N ASN A 228 -16.39 0.77 -9.12
CA ASN A 228 -16.27 2.12 -8.57
C ASN A 228 -14.82 2.62 -8.49
N THR A 229 -13.85 1.72 -8.65
CA THR A 229 -12.43 2.03 -8.49
C THR A 229 -11.74 2.00 -9.85
N LYS A 230 -11.21 3.13 -10.30
CA LYS A 230 -10.40 3.20 -11.53
C LYS A 230 -8.91 2.95 -11.20
N PRO A 231 -8.13 2.39 -12.13
CA PRO A 231 -6.69 2.23 -11.93
C PRO A 231 -6.03 3.61 -11.79
N THR A 232 -5.09 3.73 -10.84
CA THR A 232 -4.42 5.00 -10.56
C THR A 232 -3.30 5.30 -11.55
N VAL A 233 -2.68 4.26 -12.14
CA VAL A 233 -1.57 4.40 -13.09
C VAL A 233 -2.12 4.40 -14.52
N ASN A 234 -1.81 5.45 -15.29
CA ASN A 234 -2.23 5.56 -16.69
C ASN A 234 -1.11 5.10 -17.66
N GLU A 235 -1.46 4.93 -18.94
CA GLU A 235 -0.54 4.50 -19.98
C GLU A 235 0.62 5.49 -20.20
N GLN A 236 0.38 6.79 -20.07
CA GLN A 236 1.43 7.81 -20.26
C GLN A 236 2.51 7.72 -19.18
N ASP A 237 2.14 7.37 -17.96
CA ASP A 237 3.08 7.17 -16.86
C ASP A 237 3.96 5.94 -17.11
N LEU A 238 3.35 4.86 -17.62
CA LEU A 238 4.07 3.65 -18.02
C LEU A 238 5.02 3.90 -19.19
N GLU A 239 4.60 4.67 -20.20
CA GLU A 239 5.45 5.05 -21.33
C GLU A 239 6.67 5.86 -20.87
N LYS A 240 6.49 6.82 -19.95
CA LYS A 240 7.60 7.59 -19.38
C LYS A 240 8.57 6.70 -18.61
N LEU A 241 8.05 5.78 -17.79
CA LEU A 241 8.87 4.83 -17.04
C LEU A 241 9.63 3.88 -17.96
N LYS A 242 8.98 3.38 -19.02
CA LYS A 242 9.60 2.53 -20.03
C LYS A 242 10.72 3.25 -20.74
N LYS A 243 10.47 4.48 -21.22
CA LYS A 243 11.48 5.32 -21.85
C LYS A 243 12.67 5.58 -20.92
N PHE A 244 12.41 5.91 -19.65
CA PHE A 244 13.49 6.09 -18.68
C PHE A 244 14.31 4.80 -18.47
N THR A 245 13.64 3.65 -18.42
CA THR A 245 14.29 2.34 -18.24
C THR A 245 15.13 1.97 -19.46
N GLU A 246 14.68 2.28 -20.67
CA GLU A 246 15.42 2.09 -21.92
C GLU A 246 16.65 3.03 -22.00
N ASP A 247 16.48 4.30 -21.64
CA ASP A 247 17.53 5.32 -21.72
C ASP A 247 18.64 5.12 -20.67
N PHE A 248 18.29 4.61 -19.47
CA PHE A 248 19.19 4.57 -18.31
C PHE A 248 19.46 3.16 -17.75
N GLY A 249 18.83 2.12 -18.30
CA GLY A 249 19.08 0.71 -18.01
C GLY A 249 18.75 0.26 -16.58
N GLN A 250 18.88 -1.06 -16.35
CA GLN A 250 18.87 -1.67 -15.01
C GLN A 250 20.28 -1.83 -14.41
N GLU A 251 21.29 -1.80 -15.28
CA GLU A 251 22.71 -1.82 -14.93
C GLU A 251 23.31 -0.47 -15.32
N GLY A 252 23.51 0.40 -14.33
CA GLY A 252 24.40 1.55 -14.43
C GLY A 252 25.84 1.16 -14.19
#